data_AF-A0A183JUB7-F1
#
_entry.id   AF-A0A183JUB7-F1
#
_cell.length_a   1.000
_cell.length_b   1.000
_cell.length_c   1.000
_cell.angle_alpha   90.00
_cell.angle_beta   90.00
_cell.angle_gamma   90.00
#
_symmetry.space_group_name_H-M   'P 1'
#
loop_
_entity.id
_entity.type
_entity.pdbx_description
1 polymer ?
#
loop_
_entity_poly.entity_id
_entity_poly.type
_entity_poly.pdbx_seq_one_letter_code
_entity_poly.pdbx_strand_id
1 'polypeptide(L)'
;MKLFNVKTCPGNISLCTRGLSMGVWLNIPDILDTTVGILDILELVNGITVSVYNNYINIFVNSNMGLVVFRVYSMIPRDVWFNIGISLSNFIDPTASVYFNGISMPVEQVMPPTGTPLKRTDRCLNGLILGSSKIEQSAAGIAYNDFILWYRWLYSFESHLFVGY
;
A
#
# COMPACT_ATOMS: atom_id res chain seq x y z
N MET A 1 12.67 -1.29 -16.40
CA MET A 1 13.76 -1.05 -15.42
C MET A 1 13.48 -1.91 -14.19
N LYS A 2 14.46 -2.63 -13.63
CA LYS A 2 14.28 -3.39 -12.36
C LYS A 2 14.87 -2.55 -11.23
N LEU A 3 14.05 -2.13 -10.27
CA LEU A 3 14.49 -1.28 -9.16
C LEU A 3 14.89 -2.13 -7.93
N PHE A 4 14.22 -3.26 -7.71
CA PHE A 4 14.51 -4.15 -6.59
C PHE A 4 15.00 -5.53 -7.05
N ASN A 5 15.91 -6.11 -6.27
CA ASN A 5 16.40 -7.47 -6.48
C ASN A 5 15.37 -8.47 -5.94
N VAL A 6 14.86 -9.34 -6.81
CA VAL A 6 13.87 -10.39 -6.44
C VAL A 6 14.40 -11.46 -5.48
N LYS A 7 15.72 -11.50 -5.29
CA LYS A 7 16.36 -12.41 -4.32
C LYS A 7 16.49 -11.80 -2.93
N THR A 8 16.01 -10.58 -2.71
CA THR A 8 16.09 -9.88 -1.43
C THR A 8 14.78 -9.14 -1.12
N CYS A 9 14.56 -8.79 0.15
CA CYS A 9 13.58 -7.77 0.51
C CYS A 9 14.00 -6.41 -0.09
N PRO A 10 13.08 -5.58 -0.63
CA PRO A 10 11.64 -5.75 -0.75
C PRO A 10 11.21 -6.39 -2.09
N GLY A 11 12.13 -6.78 -2.97
CA GLY A 11 11.82 -7.37 -4.28
C GLY A 11 11.11 -8.73 -4.19
N ASN A 12 11.21 -9.40 -3.05
CA ASN A 12 10.37 -10.54 -2.67
C ASN A 12 9.96 -10.39 -1.21
N ILE A 13 8.67 -10.15 -0.98
CA ILE A 13 8.13 -9.88 0.37
C ILE A 13 8.21 -11.08 1.30
N SER A 14 8.21 -12.31 0.77
CA SER A 14 8.42 -13.53 1.57
C SER A 14 9.82 -13.60 2.19
N LEU A 15 10.77 -12.79 1.70
CA LEU A 15 12.12 -12.64 2.26
C LEU A 15 12.23 -11.48 3.27
N CYS A 16 11.18 -10.69 3.47
CA CYS A 16 11.14 -9.60 4.45
C CYS A 16 10.86 -10.15 5.86
N THR A 17 11.78 -10.98 6.39
CA THR A 17 11.63 -11.68 7.68
C THR A 17 11.53 -10.74 8.89
N ARG A 18 12.04 -9.51 8.76
CA ARG A 18 11.91 -8.46 9.80
C ARG A 18 10.67 -7.60 9.63
N GLY A 19 9.83 -7.88 8.63
CA GLY A 19 8.72 -7.03 8.20
C GLY A 19 9.15 -5.98 7.17
N LEU A 20 8.19 -5.15 6.76
CA LEU A 20 8.36 -4.06 5.82
C LEU A 20 7.46 -2.91 6.25
N SER A 21 8.00 -1.69 6.31
CA SER A 21 7.20 -0.49 6.60
C SER A 21 7.41 0.54 5.52
N MET A 22 6.35 1.25 5.13
CA MET A 22 6.40 2.32 4.15
C MET A 22 5.57 3.51 4.61
N GLY A 23 5.99 4.70 4.25
CA GLY A 23 5.27 5.94 4.50
C GLY A 23 5.27 6.82 3.27
N VAL A 24 4.25 7.65 3.14
CA VAL A 24 4.18 8.66 2.07
C VAL A 24 3.17 9.73 2.45
N TRP A 25 3.48 10.98 2.13
CA TRP A 25 2.50 12.05 2.14
C TRP A 25 1.69 12.02 0.86
N LEU A 26 0.37 12.06 1.00
CA LEU A 26 -0.59 12.00 -0.09
C LEU A 26 -1.51 13.21 -0.06
N ASN A 27 -1.86 13.69 -1.23
CA ASN A 27 -3.06 14.49 -1.44
C ASN A 27 -3.92 13.75 -2.46
N ILE A 28 -5.11 13.31 -2.03
CA ILE A 28 -6.00 12.50 -2.83
C ILE A 28 -7.23 13.34 -3.21
N PRO A 29 -7.47 13.59 -4.50
CA PRO A 29 -8.59 14.44 -4.91
C PRO A 29 -9.95 13.75 -4.68
N ASP A 30 -10.97 14.53 -4.35
CA ASP A 30 -12.35 14.06 -4.13
C ASP A 30 -12.97 13.35 -5.34
N ILE A 31 -12.57 13.71 -6.57
CA ILE A 31 -13.07 13.12 -7.82
C ILE A 31 -12.95 11.60 -7.86
N LEU A 32 -11.99 11.03 -7.12
CA LEU A 32 -11.80 9.58 -7.02
C LEU A 32 -12.95 8.87 -6.28
N ASP A 33 -13.76 9.57 -5.47
CA ASP A 33 -14.97 9.01 -4.84
C ASP A 33 -16.06 8.66 -5.85
N THR A 34 -16.07 9.35 -7.00
CA THR A 34 -17.04 9.10 -8.07
C THR A 34 -16.63 7.96 -9.01
N THR A 35 -15.41 7.45 -8.86
CA THR A 35 -14.86 6.43 -9.76
C THR A 35 -15.28 5.04 -9.33
N VAL A 36 -15.83 4.26 -10.27
CA VAL A 36 -16.22 2.87 -10.03
C VAL A 36 -15.00 1.96 -10.15
N GLY A 37 -14.53 1.40 -9.04
CA GLY A 37 -13.53 0.32 -9.04
C GLY A 37 -12.43 0.46 -8.00
N ILE A 38 -11.45 -0.44 -8.07
CA ILE A 38 -10.23 -0.40 -7.25
C ILE A 38 -9.21 0.45 -7.98
N LEU A 39 -8.72 1.50 -7.32
CA LEU A 39 -7.69 2.40 -7.84
C LEU A 39 -6.44 2.34 -6.98
N ASP A 40 -5.33 1.88 -7.54
CA ASP A 40 -4.06 1.74 -6.84
C ASP A 40 -3.36 3.10 -6.70
N ILE A 41 -3.03 3.43 -5.46
CA ILE A 41 -2.22 4.58 -5.05
C ILE A 41 -0.74 4.24 -5.27
N LEU A 42 -0.32 3.04 -4.85
CA LEU A 42 1.04 2.58 -5.06
C LEU A 42 1.10 1.06 -5.08
N GLU A 43 2.15 0.55 -5.70
CA GLU A 43 2.40 -0.87 -5.83
C GLU A 43 3.88 -1.17 -5.60
N LEU A 44 4.17 -2.04 -4.64
CA LEU A 44 5.39 -2.85 -4.64
C LEU A 44 5.09 -4.11 -5.46
N VAL A 45 5.54 -4.11 -6.71
CA VAL A 45 5.14 -5.09 -7.73
C VAL A 45 5.29 -6.52 -7.22
N ASN A 46 4.26 -7.34 -7.45
CA ASN A 46 4.11 -8.75 -7.03
C ASN A 46 3.99 -8.98 -5.52
N GLY A 47 4.10 -7.95 -4.68
CA GLY A 47 4.05 -8.07 -3.23
C GLY A 47 2.87 -7.35 -2.60
N ILE A 48 2.89 -6.01 -2.65
CA ILE A 48 1.97 -5.16 -1.90
C ILE A 48 1.33 -4.14 -2.84
N THR A 49 0.03 -3.93 -2.72
CA THR A 49 -0.66 -2.81 -3.38
C THR A 49 -1.47 -2.04 -2.35
N VAL A 50 -1.40 -0.72 -2.40
CA VAL A 50 -2.27 0.17 -1.61
C VAL A 50 -3.24 0.81 -2.58
N SER A 51 -4.53 0.71 -2.31
CA SER A 51 -5.58 1.16 -3.24
C SER A 51 -6.72 1.86 -2.50
N VAL A 52 -7.41 2.74 -3.20
CA VAL A 52 -8.73 3.25 -2.80
C VAL A 52 -9.79 2.32 -3.39
N TYR A 53 -10.72 1.86 -2.54
CA TYR A 53 -11.89 1.10 -2.96
C TYR A 53 -13.02 1.26 -1.95
N ASN A 54 -14.24 1.56 -2.43
CA ASN A 54 -15.42 1.85 -1.61
C ASN A 54 -15.15 2.90 -0.52
N ASN A 55 -14.46 3.98 -0.86
CA ASN A 55 -14.06 5.07 0.05
C ASN A 55 -13.14 4.66 1.21
N TYR A 56 -12.52 3.47 1.14
CA TYR A 56 -11.52 3.02 2.10
C TYR A 56 -10.17 2.81 1.42
N ILE A 57 -9.11 3.00 2.20
CA ILE A 57 -7.79 2.51 1.82
C ILE A 57 -7.76 1.01 2.10
N ASN A 58 -7.33 0.25 1.10
CA ASN A 58 -7.18 -1.19 1.17
C ASN A 58 -5.72 -1.55 0.85
N ILE A 59 -5.17 -2.51 1.59
CA ILE A 59 -3.81 -3.00 1.43
C ILE A 59 -3.89 -4.46 1.01
N PHE A 60 -3.54 -4.71 -0.24
CA PHE A 60 -3.47 -6.03 -0.83
C PHE A 60 -2.06 -6.59 -0.61
N VAL A 61 -1.96 -7.78 -0.04
CA VAL A 61 -0.71 -8.47 0.22
C VAL A 61 -0.76 -9.83 -0.46
N ASN A 62 0.15 -10.06 -1.41
CA ASN A 62 0.31 -11.34 -2.08
C ASN A 62 1.14 -12.28 -1.20
N SER A 63 0.49 -12.88 -0.21
CA SER A 63 1.13 -13.77 0.77
C SER A 63 1.39 -15.15 0.18
N ASN A 64 2.16 -15.97 0.91
CA ASN A 64 2.37 -17.37 0.53
C ASN A 64 1.08 -18.21 0.57
N MET A 65 0.04 -17.78 1.29
CA MET A 65 -1.27 -18.45 1.35
C MET A 65 -2.27 -17.90 0.31
N GLY A 66 -1.84 -16.94 -0.52
CA GLY A 66 -2.69 -16.24 -1.48
C GLY A 66 -2.90 -14.77 -1.13
N LEU A 67 -3.89 -14.16 -1.77
CA LEU A 67 -4.19 -12.74 -1.61
C LEU A 67 -4.88 -12.45 -0.28
N VAL A 68 -4.23 -11.66 0.57
CA VAL A 68 -4.79 -11.13 1.81
C VAL A 68 -5.08 -9.65 1.64
N VAL A 69 -6.21 -9.16 2.13
CA VAL A 69 -6.62 -7.76 2.01
C VAL A 69 -6.93 -7.18 3.37
N PHE A 70 -6.30 -6.06 3.71
CA PHE A 70 -6.63 -5.27 4.88
C PHE A 70 -7.40 -4.03 4.46
N ARG A 71 -8.47 -3.70 5.19
CA ARG A 71 -9.20 -2.44 5.05
C ARG A 71 -8.89 -1.53 6.23
N VAL A 72 -8.59 -0.27 5.93
CA VAL A 72 -8.43 0.79 6.93
C VAL A 72 -9.80 1.43 7.16
N TYR A 73 -10.39 1.27 8.34
CA TYR A 73 -11.72 1.81 8.67
C TYR A 73 -11.66 3.25 9.15
N SER A 74 -11.21 4.13 8.25
CA SER A 74 -11.17 5.57 8.47
C SER A 74 -11.59 6.28 7.19
N MET A 75 -12.23 7.45 7.34
CA MET A 75 -12.54 8.30 6.21
C MET A 75 -11.21 8.80 5.61
N ILE A 76 -11.06 8.65 4.30
CA ILE A 76 -9.85 9.10 3.60
C ILE A 76 -9.85 10.62 3.57
N PRO A 77 -8.78 11.30 4.02
CA PRO A 77 -8.64 12.74 3.83
C PRO A 77 -8.59 13.07 2.33
N ARG A 78 -9.45 14.00 1.89
CA ARG A 78 -9.56 14.46 0.49
C ARG A 78 -9.09 15.90 0.35
N ASP A 79 -8.43 16.22 -0.76
CA ASP A 79 -7.96 17.57 -1.12
C ASP A 79 -7.08 18.25 -0.06
N VAL A 80 -6.49 17.46 0.84
CA VAL A 80 -5.58 17.89 1.88
C VAL A 80 -4.40 16.94 1.95
N TRP A 81 -3.24 17.47 2.33
CA TRP A 81 -2.07 16.64 2.59
C TRP A 81 -2.24 15.87 3.90
N PHE A 82 -2.00 14.57 3.84
CA PHE A 82 -1.86 13.72 5.00
C PHE A 82 -0.79 12.65 4.78
N ASN A 83 -0.15 12.21 5.85
CA ASN A 83 0.78 11.10 5.82
C ASN A 83 0.01 9.79 6.03
N ILE A 84 0.30 8.79 5.21
CA ILE A 84 -0.03 7.39 5.51
C ILE A 84 1.24 6.63 5.85
N GLY A 85 1.24 5.96 7.00
CA GLY A 85 2.26 4.99 7.40
C GLY A 85 1.66 3.59 7.44
N ILE A 86 2.35 2.62 6.85
CA ILE A 86 1.93 1.21 6.79
C ILE A 86 3.11 0.36 7.27
N SER A 87 2.87 -0.50 8.25
CA SER A 87 3.81 -1.50 8.76
C SER A 87 3.20 -2.88 8.51
N LEU A 88 3.94 -3.79 7.87
CA LEU A 88 3.53 -5.14 7.49
C LEU A 88 4.54 -6.17 8.01
N SER A 89 4.07 -7.28 8.58
CA SER A 89 4.93 -8.37 8.99
C SER A 89 4.26 -9.74 8.82
N ASN A 90 5.00 -10.81 9.10
CA ASN A 90 4.51 -12.19 9.02
C ASN A 90 3.89 -12.54 7.65
N PHE A 91 4.60 -12.36 6.53
CA PHE A 91 4.06 -12.55 5.16
C PHE A 91 3.56 -13.97 4.80
N ILE A 92 3.54 -14.91 5.76
CA ILE A 92 2.79 -16.17 5.68
C ILE A 92 1.32 -15.92 6.04
N ASP A 93 1.08 -15.29 7.20
CA ASP A 93 -0.23 -14.81 7.67
C ASP A 93 -0.08 -13.33 8.04
N PRO A 94 -0.18 -12.44 7.04
CA PRO A 94 0.24 -11.05 7.18
C PRO A 94 -0.44 -10.35 8.34
N THR A 95 0.29 -9.46 9.00
CA THR A 95 -0.26 -8.50 9.96
C THR A 95 0.00 -7.10 9.45
N ALA A 96 -0.94 -6.19 9.70
CA ALA A 96 -0.85 -4.81 9.25
C ALA A 96 -1.10 -3.85 10.41
N SER A 97 -0.35 -2.75 10.44
CA SER A 97 -0.63 -1.57 11.24
C SER A 97 -0.56 -0.35 10.36
N VAL A 98 -1.58 0.51 10.45
CA VAL A 98 -1.71 1.69 9.59
C VAL A 98 -1.87 2.93 10.46
N TYR A 99 -1.29 4.03 10.00
CA TYR A 99 -1.27 5.30 10.69
C TYR A 99 -1.62 6.42 9.72
N PHE A 100 -2.48 7.35 10.12
CA PHE A 100 -2.64 8.63 9.45
C PHE A 100 -2.01 9.73 10.31
N ASN A 101 -1.06 10.47 9.76
CA ASN A 101 -0.31 11.50 10.48
C ASN A 101 0.29 10.97 11.82
N GLY A 102 0.79 9.73 11.81
CA GLY A 102 1.32 9.06 13.00
C GLY A 102 0.28 8.52 14.00
N ILE A 103 -1.01 8.77 13.77
CA ILE A 103 -2.13 8.29 14.60
C ILE A 103 -2.60 6.93 14.09
N SER A 104 -2.69 5.93 14.97
CA SER A 104 -3.12 4.57 14.61
C SER A 104 -4.56 4.55 14.10
N MET A 105 -4.77 3.91 12.96
CA MET A 105 -6.06 3.69 12.35
C MET A 105 -6.54 2.25 12.60
N PRO A 106 -7.86 2.02 12.75
CA PRO A 106 -8.41 0.68 12.83
C PRO A 106 -8.26 -0.04 11.48
N VAL A 107 -7.79 -1.28 11.53
CA VAL A 107 -7.54 -2.11 10.35
C VAL A 107 -8.06 -3.51 10.60
N GLU A 108 -8.79 -4.06 9.63
CA GLU A 108 -9.21 -5.47 9.68
C GLU A 108 -8.91 -6.17 8.36
N GLN A 109 -8.68 -7.47 8.46
CA GLN A 109 -8.63 -8.33 7.28
C GLN A 109 -10.05 -8.54 6.73
N VAL A 110 -10.21 -8.36 5.43
CA VAL A 110 -11.49 -8.52 4.72
C VAL A 110 -11.35 -9.49 3.57
N MET A 111 -12.48 -9.99 3.06
CA MET A 111 -12.47 -10.79 1.83
C MET A 111 -11.97 -9.95 0.65
N PRO A 112 -11.11 -10.51 -0.23
CA PRO A 112 -10.71 -9.83 -1.44
C PRO A 112 -11.93 -9.47 -2.32
N PRO A 113 -11.99 -8.28 -2.93
CA PRO A 113 -13.07 -7.91 -3.84
C PRO A 113 -13.15 -8.84 -5.05
N THR A 114 -14.37 -9.16 -5.48
CA THR A 114 -14.61 -9.87 -6.74
C THR A 114 -14.18 -8.99 -7.93
N GLY A 115 -13.48 -9.57 -8.90
CA GLY A 115 -13.08 -8.84 -10.12
C GLY A 115 -11.75 -8.09 -10.04
N THR A 116 -10.85 -8.45 -9.12
CA THR A 116 -9.47 -7.90 -9.11
C THR A 116 -8.82 -8.13 -10.49
N PRO A 117 -8.46 -7.07 -11.26
CA PRO A 117 -8.03 -7.23 -12.64
C PRO A 117 -6.74 -8.03 -12.78
N LEU A 118 -6.75 -8.98 -13.71
CA LEU A 118 -5.61 -9.88 -13.97
C LEU A 118 -4.62 -9.30 -14.99
N LYS A 119 -5.01 -8.26 -15.76
CA LYS A 119 -4.16 -7.71 -16.83
C LYS A 119 -3.23 -6.62 -16.30
N ARG A 120 -1.93 -6.88 -16.44
CA ARG A 120 -0.82 -5.99 -16.06
C ARG A 120 -0.02 -5.60 -17.30
N THR A 121 0.71 -4.49 -17.20
CA THR A 121 1.70 -4.11 -18.22
C THR A 121 3.06 -4.73 -17.91
N ASP A 122 3.81 -5.13 -18.93
CA ASP A 122 5.13 -5.76 -18.76
C ASP A 122 6.27 -4.76 -18.49
N ARG A 123 5.95 -3.47 -18.31
CA ARG A 123 6.95 -2.39 -18.27
C ARG A 123 7.73 -2.35 -16.94
N CYS A 124 7.11 -2.73 -15.84
CA CYS A 124 7.69 -2.71 -14.49
C CYS A 124 7.49 -4.05 -13.80
N LEU A 125 8.46 -4.95 -14.00
CA LEU A 125 8.35 -6.32 -13.49
C LEU A 125 8.74 -6.45 -12.01
N ASN A 126 9.61 -5.57 -11.49
CA ASN A 126 10.06 -5.58 -10.09
C ASN A 126 10.48 -4.16 -9.66
N GLY A 127 9.67 -3.51 -8.84
CA GLY A 127 9.93 -2.15 -8.38
C GLY A 127 8.79 -1.58 -7.52
N LEU A 128 8.97 -0.34 -7.10
CA LEU A 128 7.91 0.50 -6.57
C LEU A 128 7.30 1.30 -7.72
N ILE A 129 5.97 1.32 -7.81
CA ILE A 129 5.20 2.14 -8.73
C ILE A 129 4.33 3.07 -7.91
N LEU A 130 4.37 4.37 -8.22
CA LEU A 130 3.34 5.32 -7.79
C LEU A 130 2.23 5.26 -8.84
N GLY A 131 1.03 4.84 -8.42
CA GLY A 131 -0.04 4.36 -9.30
C GLY A 131 -0.10 2.83 -9.39
N SER A 132 -0.36 2.30 -10.59
CA SER A 132 -0.58 0.87 -10.84
C SER A 132 0.22 0.31 -12.01
N SER A 133 0.65 -0.96 -11.91
CA SER A 133 1.05 -1.75 -13.10
C SER A 133 -0.15 -2.35 -13.86
N LYS A 134 -1.34 -2.35 -13.25
CA LYS A 134 -2.57 -2.93 -13.78
C LYS A 134 -3.27 -1.91 -14.69
N ILE A 135 -3.81 -2.41 -15.81
CA ILE A 135 -4.42 -1.55 -16.83
C ILE A 135 -5.64 -0.82 -16.24
N GLU A 136 -5.70 0.50 -16.42
CA GLU A 136 -6.83 1.36 -16.00
C GLU A 136 -7.11 1.41 -14.49
N GLN A 137 -6.16 0.98 -13.65
CA GLN A 137 -6.34 0.99 -12.19
C GLN A 137 -5.45 1.99 -11.46
N SER A 138 -4.72 2.86 -12.16
CA SER A 138 -3.95 3.89 -11.47
C SER A 138 -4.91 4.92 -10.86
N ALA A 139 -4.71 5.26 -9.59
CA ALA A 139 -5.39 6.38 -8.95
C ALA A 139 -4.83 7.72 -9.48
N ALA A 140 -5.22 8.06 -10.71
CA ALA A 140 -4.74 9.24 -11.40
C ALA A 140 -5.16 10.53 -10.69
N GLY A 141 -4.26 11.52 -10.64
CA GLY A 141 -4.50 12.81 -9.99
C GLY A 141 -4.06 12.89 -8.51
N ILE A 142 -3.64 11.78 -7.90
CA ILE A 142 -2.99 11.81 -6.57
C ILE A 142 -1.64 12.52 -6.66
N ALA A 143 -1.35 13.37 -5.68
CA ALA A 143 -0.01 13.91 -5.45
C ALA A 143 0.70 13.15 -4.32
N TYR A 144 2.01 13.00 -4.46
CA TYR A 144 2.88 12.27 -3.53
C TYR A 144 4.00 13.18 -3.04
N ASN A 145 4.39 13.05 -1.78
CA ASN A 145 5.58 13.67 -1.22
C ASN A 145 6.25 12.76 -0.18
N ASP A 146 7.57 12.88 0.00
CA ASP A 146 8.38 12.21 1.03
C ASP A 146 8.06 10.71 1.23
N PHE A 147 8.29 9.92 0.18
CA PHE A 147 8.19 8.46 0.27
C PHE A 147 9.35 7.87 1.06
N ILE A 148 9.03 6.96 1.97
CA ILE A 148 9.99 6.30 2.87
C ILE A 148 9.69 4.80 2.94
N LEU A 149 10.74 4.00 3.10
CA LEU A 149 10.67 2.54 3.13
C LEU A 149 11.72 1.98 4.11
N TRP A 150 11.28 1.16 5.05
CA TRP A 150 12.12 0.44 5.99
C TRP A 150 11.96 -1.07 5.79
N TYR A 151 13.08 -1.78 5.74
CA TYR A 151 13.10 -3.25 5.64
C TYR A 151 12.94 -3.90 7.01
N ARG A 152 12.01 -3.37 7.79
CA ARG A 152 11.56 -3.88 9.08
C ARG A 152 10.15 -3.40 9.40
N TRP A 153 9.50 -4.12 10.29
CA TRP A 153 8.32 -3.65 11.02
C TRP A 153 8.70 -2.46 11.91
N LEU A 154 7.87 -1.42 11.87
CA LEU A 154 7.83 -0.35 12.86
C LEU A 154 6.74 -0.62 13.88
N TYR A 155 7.09 -0.52 15.17
CA TYR A 155 6.14 -0.61 16.27
C TYR A 155 5.28 0.65 16.39
N SER A 156 4.19 0.57 17.14
CA SER A 156 3.27 1.70 17.34
C SER A 156 3.94 2.94 17.95
N PHE A 157 4.88 2.76 18.87
CA PHE A 157 5.65 3.88 19.45
C PHE A 157 6.59 4.54 18.43
N GLU A 158 6.89 3.88 17.32
CA GLU A 158 7.73 4.40 16.23
C GLU A 158 6.90 5.07 15.13
N SER A 159 5.58 5.23 15.29
CA SER A 159 4.71 5.79 14.25
C SER A 159 5.08 7.20 13.80
N HIS A 160 5.73 7.97 14.68
CA HIS A 160 6.27 9.29 14.38
C HIS A 160 7.32 9.28 13.26
N LEU A 161 8.04 8.17 13.06
CA LEU A 161 9.02 8.03 11.98
C LEU A 161 8.38 8.16 10.60
N PHE A 162 7.08 7.86 10.46
CA PHE A 162 6.38 8.00 9.18
C PHE A 162 6.18 9.45 8.75
N VAL A 163 6.10 10.37 9.72
CA VAL A 163 5.77 11.79 9.49
C VAL A 163 7.03 12.62 9.24
N GLY A 164 8.19 12.13 9.67
CA GLY A 164 9.47 12.82 9.63
C GLY A 164 9.76 13.54 10.95
N TYR A 165 10.91 13.22 11.55
CA TYR A 165 11.49 13.90 12.71
C TYR A 165 13.01 13.91 12.58
#